data_AF-A0A2T5CC35-F1
#
_entry.id   AF-A0A2T5CC35-F1
#
_cell.length_a   1.000
_cell.length_b   1.000
_cell.length_c   1.000
_cell.angle_alpha   90.00
_cell.angle_beta   90.00
_cell.angle_gamma   90.00
#
_symmetry.space_group_name_H-M   'P 1'
#
loop_
_entity.id
_entity.type
_entity.pdbx_description
1 polymer ?
#
loop_
_entity_poly.entity_id
_entity_poly.type
_entity_poly.pdbx_seq_one_letter_code
_entity_poly.pdbx_strand_id
1 'polypeptide(L)'
;MKCILRMGILFAAAFFLLGVVGAVQAQKKPNQPARNALVQPELRTIGDFQQMVQQKLPGLEKGFDVAQANDLFDGFVSRVEQADIEIIEVLPEKNLLWMMFVEGQNVDVIKNVVRAGKKNFLAFVVTVEKDENLHVFVVPAMCGNLGLARIVALPLSAPVGMNSAQAWGF
;
A
#
# COMPACT_ATOMS: atom_id res chain seq x y z
N MET A 1 61.14 12.02 3.91
CA MET A 1 59.73 12.12 4.39
C MET A 1 58.75 12.70 3.35
N LYS A 2 59.05 12.70 2.04
CA LYS A 2 58.17 13.22 0.97
C LYS A 2 57.38 12.14 0.20
N CYS A 3 57.75 10.86 0.34
CA CYS A 3 57.06 9.75 -0.35
C CYS A 3 55.80 9.24 0.36
N ILE A 4 55.70 9.42 1.68
CA ILE A 4 54.56 8.91 2.47
C ILE A 4 53.31 9.77 2.28
N LEU A 5 53.47 11.08 2.02
CA LEU A 5 52.35 12.01 1.86
C LEU A 5 51.64 11.86 0.49
N ARG A 6 52.34 11.41 -0.55
CA ARG A 6 51.75 11.21 -1.90
C ARG A 6 50.91 9.93 -2.01
N MET A 7 51.20 8.93 -1.17
CA MET A 7 50.48 7.65 -1.21
C MET A 7 49.12 7.71 -0.48
N GLY A 8 48.98 8.59 0.51
CA GLY A 8 47.69 8.84 1.19
C GLY A 8 46.67 9.60 0.33
N ILE A 9 47.13 10.50 -0.54
CA ILE A 9 46.26 11.32 -1.41
C ILE A 9 45.67 10.47 -2.56
N LEU A 10 46.41 9.46 -3.04
CA LEU A 10 45.90 8.52 -4.06
C LEU A 10 44.86 7.54 -3.50
N PHE A 11 44.93 7.18 -2.22
CA PHE A 11 43.92 6.33 -1.57
C PHE A 11 42.62 7.10 -1.24
N ALA A 12 42.69 8.39 -0.94
CA ALA A 12 41.50 9.21 -0.68
C ALA A 12 40.65 9.48 -1.94
N ALA A 13 41.27 9.53 -3.13
CA ALA A 13 40.55 9.73 -4.39
C ALA A 13 39.82 8.46 -4.89
N ALA A 14 40.29 7.26 -4.51
CA ALA A 14 39.65 6.01 -4.89
C ALA A 14 38.37 5.70 -4.07
N PHE A 15 38.27 6.22 -2.84
CA PHE A 15 37.08 6.02 -2.00
C PHE A 15 35.90 6.95 -2.33
N PHE A 16 36.15 8.08 -3.01
CA PHE A 16 35.09 9.04 -3.35
C PHE A 16 34.31 8.68 -4.64
N LEU A 17 34.76 7.67 -5.39
CA LEU A 17 34.10 7.21 -6.63
C LEU A 17 33.19 5.99 -6.44
N LEU A 18 33.06 5.45 -5.21
CA LEU A 18 32.35 4.20 -4.94
C LEU A 18 30.94 4.36 -4.34
N GLY A 19 30.41 5.57 -4.21
CA GLY A 19 29.37 5.83 -3.22
C GLY A 19 28.09 6.51 -3.68
N VAL A 20 27.52 6.24 -4.86
CA VAL A 20 26.06 6.41 -5.07
C VAL A 20 25.55 5.48 -6.17
N VAL A 21 25.52 4.17 -5.93
CA VAL A 21 24.60 3.31 -6.69
C VAL A 21 23.23 3.46 -6.03
N GLY A 22 22.51 4.52 -6.38
CA GLY A 22 21.10 4.64 -6.01
C GLY A 22 20.36 3.44 -6.57
N ALA A 23 19.84 2.57 -5.70
CA ALA A 23 19.01 1.46 -6.11
C ALA A 23 17.75 2.02 -6.76
N VAL A 24 17.75 2.14 -8.09
CA VAL A 24 16.52 2.32 -8.86
C VAL A 24 15.75 1.02 -8.71
N GLN A 25 14.88 0.95 -7.69
CA GLN A 25 13.98 -0.18 -7.56
C GLN A 25 13.08 -0.19 -8.80
N ALA A 26 13.24 -1.20 -9.63
CA ALA A 26 12.41 -1.40 -10.81
C ALA A 26 10.94 -1.42 -10.37
N GLN A 27 10.16 -0.44 -10.85
CA GLN A 27 8.72 -0.41 -10.66
C GLN A 27 8.12 -1.61 -11.40
N LYS A 28 7.79 -2.67 -10.66
CA LYS A 28 7.11 -3.86 -11.20
C LYS A 28 5.69 -3.42 -11.58
N LYS A 29 5.40 -3.33 -12.88
CA LYS A 29 4.05 -3.08 -13.39
C LYS A 29 3.30 -4.43 -13.45
N PRO A 30 2.33 -4.71 -12.56
CA PRO A 30 1.54 -5.92 -12.67
C PRO A 30 0.69 -5.84 -13.95
N ASN A 31 1.04 -6.63 -14.96
CA ASN A 31 0.48 -6.54 -16.31
C ASN A 31 -0.91 -7.20 -16.48
N GLN A 32 -1.59 -7.67 -15.43
CA GLN A 32 -2.96 -8.21 -15.53
C GLN A 32 -3.64 -8.35 -14.14
N PRO A 33 -4.69 -7.57 -13.83
CA PRO A 33 -5.39 -7.64 -12.53
C PRO A 33 -6.07 -8.98 -12.22
N ALA A 34 -6.46 -9.74 -13.26
CA ALA A 34 -7.32 -10.91 -13.10
C ALA A 34 -6.60 -12.20 -12.70
N ARG A 35 -5.30 -12.35 -13.02
CA ARG A 35 -4.56 -13.59 -12.72
C ARG A 35 -4.16 -13.70 -11.24
N ASN A 36 -4.03 -12.56 -10.56
CA ASN A 36 -3.51 -12.48 -9.21
C ASN A 36 -4.53 -11.87 -8.22
N ALA A 37 -5.81 -12.10 -8.49
CA ALA A 37 -6.92 -11.56 -7.71
C ALA A 37 -7.07 -12.32 -6.38
N LEU A 38 -7.28 -11.60 -5.28
CA LEU A 38 -7.67 -12.19 -3.99
C LEU A 38 -9.07 -12.82 -4.04
N VAL A 39 -9.93 -12.34 -4.94
CA VAL A 39 -11.30 -12.86 -5.09
C VAL A 39 -11.75 -12.95 -6.54
N GLN A 40 -12.56 -13.97 -6.83
CA GLN A 40 -13.47 -14.07 -7.97
C GLN A 40 -14.76 -14.76 -7.49
N PRO A 41 -15.98 -14.25 -7.80
CA PRO A 41 -16.31 -13.10 -8.65
C PRO A 41 -16.09 -11.73 -7.96
N GLU A 42 -16.19 -10.64 -8.73
CA GLU A 42 -16.08 -9.26 -8.23
C GLU A 42 -16.99 -8.98 -7.02
N LEU A 43 -16.45 -8.23 -6.06
CA LEU A 43 -17.16 -7.78 -4.85
C LEU A 43 -18.21 -6.73 -5.22
N ARG A 44 -19.46 -6.91 -4.80
CA ARG A 44 -20.56 -5.99 -5.16
C ARG A 44 -21.14 -5.24 -3.97
N THR A 45 -20.99 -5.81 -2.78
CA THR A 45 -21.59 -5.28 -1.56
C THR A 45 -20.58 -5.25 -0.41
N ILE A 46 -20.88 -4.49 0.63
CA ILE A 46 -20.12 -4.52 1.89
C ILE A 46 -20.11 -5.95 2.47
N GLY A 47 -21.23 -6.67 2.37
CA GLY A 47 -21.31 -8.07 2.81
C GLY A 47 -20.35 -8.99 2.05
N ASP A 48 -20.22 -8.83 0.74
CA ASP A 48 -19.24 -9.60 -0.05
C ASP A 48 -17.80 -9.30 0.40
N PHE A 49 -17.51 -8.02 0.70
CA PHE A 49 -16.20 -7.61 1.16
C PHE A 49 -15.89 -8.15 2.56
N GLN A 50 -16.83 -8.08 3.50
CA GLN A 50 -16.71 -8.69 4.83
C GLN A 50 -16.48 -10.20 4.72
N GLN A 51 -17.26 -10.90 3.90
CA GLN A 51 -17.10 -12.32 3.67
C GLN A 51 -15.73 -12.65 3.08
N MET A 52 -15.23 -11.86 2.13
CA MET A 52 -13.89 -12.02 1.57
C MET A 52 -12.82 -11.90 2.65
N VAL A 53 -12.89 -10.88 3.51
CA VAL A 53 -11.93 -10.69 4.60
C VAL A 53 -11.94 -11.89 5.54
N GLN A 54 -13.11 -12.35 5.98
CA GLN A 54 -13.26 -13.52 6.85
C GLN A 54 -12.68 -14.80 6.23
N GLN A 55 -12.94 -15.05 4.95
CA GLN A 55 -12.43 -16.22 4.24
C GLN A 55 -10.92 -16.18 3.99
N LYS A 56 -10.34 -14.98 3.98
CA LYS A 56 -8.93 -14.76 3.62
C LYS A 56 -8.06 -14.34 4.80
N LEU A 57 -8.57 -14.37 6.04
CA LEU A 57 -7.85 -13.92 7.24
C LEU A 57 -6.39 -14.40 7.30
N PRO A 58 -6.06 -15.71 7.16
CA PRO A 58 -4.67 -16.16 7.24
C PRO A 58 -3.77 -15.58 6.14
N GLY A 59 -4.33 -15.39 4.94
CA GLY A 59 -3.62 -14.79 3.82
C GLY A 59 -3.43 -13.29 3.99
N LEU A 60 -4.45 -12.61 4.50
CA LEU A 60 -4.38 -11.18 4.81
C LEU A 60 -3.35 -10.93 5.91
N GLU A 61 -3.40 -11.65 7.03
CA GLU A 61 -2.44 -11.54 8.13
C GLU A 61 -1.00 -11.69 7.63
N LYS A 62 -0.73 -12.75 6.85
CA LYS A 62 0.55 -12.96 6.18
C LYS A 62 0.92 -11.80 5.25
N GLY A 63 -0.04 -11.27 4.48
CA GLY A 63 0.18 -10.12 3.61
C GLY A 63 0.57 -8.85 4.37
N PHE A 64 -0.08 -8.58 5.51
CA PHE A 64 0.28 -7.48 6.40
C PHE A 64 1.67 -7.68 7.00
N ASP A 65 2.04 -8.91 7.39
CA ASP A 65 3.39 -9.24 7.86
C ASP A 65 4.47 -8.99 6.78
N VAL A 66 4.26 -9.51 5.56
CA VAL A 66 5.19 -9.30 4.42
C VAL A 66 5.28 -7.80 4.05
N ALA A 67 4.20 -7.04 4.22
CA ALA A 67 4.18 -5.59 4.02
C ALA A 67 4.86 -4.80 5.16
N GLN A 68 5.27 -5.47 6.26
CA GLN A 68 5.78 -4.86 7.48
C GLN A 68 4.75 -3.92 8.15
N ALA A 69 3.48 -4.34 8.14
CA ALA A 69 2.31 -3.60 8.60
C ALA A 69 1.41 -4.47 9.51
N ASN A 70 1.94 -5.55 10.10
CA ASN A 70 1.18 -6.51 10.93
C ASN A 70 0.40 -5.82 12.06
N ASP A 71 0.96 -4.73 12.55
CA ASP A 71 0.45 -3.89 13.63
C ASP A 71 -0.80 -3.07 13.25
N LEU A 72 -1.22 -3.10 11.98
CA LEU A 72 -2.46 -2.52 11.45
C LEU A 72 -3.54 -3.58 11.16
N PHE A 73 -3.22 -4.87 11.24
CA PHE A 73 -4.10 -5.96 10.80
C PHE A 73 -5.40 -6.01 11.61
N ASP A 74 -5.30 -6.07 12.94
CA ASP A 74 -6.49 -6.15 13.81
C ASP A 74 -7.39 -4.92 13.66
N GLY A 75 -6.78 -3.73 13.52
CA GLY A 75 -7.51 -2.50 13.26
C GLY A 75 -8.27 -2.55 11.92
N PHE A 76 -7.65 -3.07 10.87
CA PHE A 76 -8.30 -3.26 9.58
C PHE A 76 -9.48 -4.23 9.67
N VAL A 77 -9.28 -5.41 10.27
CA VAL A 77 -10.34 -6.43 10.41
C VAL A 77 -11.51 -5.88 11.22
N SER A 78 -11.23 -5.23 12.36
CA SER A 78 -12.27 -4.65 13.22
C SER A 78 -13.14 -3.61 12.49
N ARG A 79 -12.54 -2.76 11.64
CA ARG A 79 -13.30 -1.75 10.87
C ARG A 79 -14.17 -2.39 9.80
N VAL A 80 -13.66 -3.44 9.14
CA VAL A 80 -14.43 -4.21 8.17
C VAL A 80 -15.63 -4.89 8.84
N GLU A 81 -15.44 -5.53 10.00
CA GLU A 81 -16.51 -6.17 10.76
C GLU A 81 -17.59 -5.17 11.22
N GLN A 82 -17.18 -3.96 11.60
CA GLN A 82 -18.08 -2.87 12.00
C GLN A 82 -18.78 -2.18 10.81
N ALA A 83 -18.49 -2.60 9.58
CA ALA A 83 -18.96 -1.97 8.35
C ALA A 83 -18.58 -0.48 8.20
N ASP A 84 -17.48 -0.06 8.82
CA ASP A 84 -16.88 1.27 8.65
C ASP A 84 -16.06 1.30 7.34
N ILE A 85 -16.79 1.31 6.22
CA ILE A 85 -16.25 1.13 4.87
C ILE A 85 -16.87 2.18 3.95
N GLU A 86 -16.03 2.94 3.25
CA GLU A 86 -16.49 3.82 2.17
C GLU A 86 -16.42 3.08 0.82
N ILE A 87 -17.38 3.32 -0.07
CA ILE A 87 -17.32 2.85 -1.46
C ILE A 87 -17.11 4.06 -2.36
N ILE A 88 -16.00 4.08 -3.08
CA ILE A 88 -15.62 5.20 -3.95
C ILE A 88 -15.31 4.72 -5.36
N GLU A 89 -15.39 5.65 -6.30
CA GLU A 89 -14.83 5.49 -7.63
C GLU A 89 -13.39 6.03 -7.65
N VAL A 90 -12.42 5.17 -7.94
CA VAL A 90 -11.00 5.52 -7.93
C VAL A 90 -10.50 5.81 -9.34
N LEU A 91 -9.85 6.97 -9.50
CA LEU A 91 -9.23 7.38 -10.75
C LEU A 91 -7.95 6.57 -11.07
N PRO A 92 -7.65 6.31 -12.36
CA PRO A 92 -6.56 5.44 -12.80
C PRO A 92 -5.15 5.86 -12.37
N GLU A 93 -4.89 7.14 -12.09
CA GLU A 93 -3.54 7.67 -11.84
C GLU A 93 -3.09 7.62 -10.37
N LYS A 94 -3.88 7.02 -9.47
CA LYS A 94 -3.53 6.95 -8.06
C LYS A 94 -2.51 5.82 -7.81
N ASN A 95 -1.37 6.19 -7.23
CA ASN A 95 -0.35 5.25 -6.76
C ASN A 95 -0.75 4.64 -5.41
N LEU A 96 -0.29 3.42 -5.15
CA LEU A 96 -0.38 2.80 -3.82
C LEU A 96 1.03 2.59 -3.25
N LEU A 97 1.18 2.81 -1.95
CA LEU A 97 2.43 2.56 -1.23
C LEU A 97 2.82 1.08 -1.34
N TRP A 98 1.84 0.20 -1.16
CA TRP A 98 1.96 -1.22 -1.46
C TRP A 98 0.62 -1.84 -1.82
N MET A 99 0.65 -2.99 -2.46
CA MET A 99 -0.52 -3.83 -2.74
C MET A 99 -0.16 -5.30 -2.55
N MET A 100 -1.01 -6.04 -1.85
CA MET A 100 -0.96 -7.49 -1.78
C MET A 100 -1.78 -8.13 -2.91
N PHE A 101 -1.29 -9.25 -3.41
CA PHE A 101 -1.92 -10.04 -4.46
C PHE A 101 -1.62 -11.52 -4.23
N VAL A 102 -2.39 -12.38 -4.89
CA VAL A 102 -2.17 -13.83 -4.82
C VAL A 102 -1.31 -14.27 -5.99
N GLU A 103 -0.26 -15.03 -5.72
CA GLU A 103 0.54 -15.74 -6.72
C GLU A 103 0.54 -17.24 -6.38
N GLY A 104 -0.29 -18.00 -7.11
CA GLY A 104 -0.54 -19.40 -6.80
C GLY A 104 -1.26 -19.58 -5.46
N GLN A 105 -0.57 -20.14 -4.46
CA GLN A 105 -1.08 -20.30 -3.09
C GLN A 105 -0.47 -19.28 -2.12
N ASN A 106 0.42 -18.41 -2.60
CA ASN A 106 1.13 -17.44 -1.77
C ASN A 106 0.47 -16.06 -1.88
N VAL A 107 0.54 -15.32 -0.77
CA VAL A 107 0.27 -13.88 -0.74
C VAL A 107 1.60 -13.18 -0.85
N ASP A 108 1.73 -12.32 -1.87
CA ASP A 108 2.90 -11.51 -2.14
C ASP A 108 2.55 -10.03 -2.10
N VAL A 109 3.56 -9.18 -1.87
CA VAL A 109 3.41 -7.73 -1.76
C VAL A 109 4.33 -7.03 -2.76
N ILE A 110 3.77 -6.09 -3.51
CA ILE A 110 4.53 -5.16 -4.35
C ILE A 110 4.45 -3.76 -3.74
N LYS A 111 5.59 -3.05 -3.72
CA LYS A 111 5.70 -1.66 -3.25
C LYS A 111 5.67 -0.68 -4.44
N ASN A 112 5.29 0.57 -4.18
CA ASN A 112 5.26 1.67 -5.16
C ASN A 112 4.46 1.31 -6.42
N VAL A 113 3.24 0.86 -6.21
CA VAL A 113 2.40 0.32 -7.28
C VAL A 113 1.84 1.46 -8.10
N VAL A 114 2.37 1.60 -9.32
CA VAL A 114 1.78 2.45 -10.35
C VAL A 114 0.71 1.64 -11.07
N ARG A 115 -0.54 2.08 -10.97
CA ARG A 115 -1.65 1.43 -11.65
C ARG A 115 -1.54 1.69 -13.15
N ALA A 116 -1.50 0.62 -13.95
CA ALA A 116 -1.42 0.69 -15.41
C ALA A 116 -2.79 0.80 -16.12
N GLY A 117 -3.89 0.78 -15.37
CA GLY A 117 -5.25 0.83 -15.89
C GLY A 117 -5.65 2.25 -16.31
N LYS A 118 -6.47 2.38 -17.36
CA LYS A 118 -6.98 3.67 -17.87
C LYS A 118 -8.43 3.96 -17.49
N LYS A 119 -9.09 3.05 -16.79
CA LYS A 119 -10.51 3.15 -16.41
C LYS A 119 -10.63 3.33 -14.91
N ASN A 120 -11.63 4.11 -14.54
CA ASN A 120 -12.10 4.19 -13.17
C ASN A 120 -12.62 2.83 -12.71
N PHE A 121 -12.63 2.62 -11.39
CA PHE A 121 -13.09 1.38 -10.79
C PHE A 121 -13.66 1.65 -9.41
N LEU A 122 -14.61 0.82 -8.99
CA LEU A 122 -15.13 0.84 -7.63
C LEU A 122 -14.12 0.22 -6.67
N ALA A 123 -13.96 0.83 -5.51
CA ALA A 123 -13.14 0.30 -4.45
C ALA A 123 -13.80 0.49 -3.08
N PHE A 124 -13.56 -0.47 -2.20
CA PHE A 124 -13.85 -0.36 -0.78
C PHE A 124 -12.66 0.29 -0.10
N VAL A 125 -12.92 1.27 0.76
CA VAL A 125 -11.92 2.02 1.49
C VAL A 125 -12.11 1.77 2.97
N VAL A 126 -11.02 1.40 3.63
CA VAL A 126 -10.98 1.17 5.08
C VAL A 126 -9.91 2.08 5.66
N THR A 127 -10.27 2.83 6.69
CA THR A 127 -9.35 3.72 7.39
C THR A 127 -9.03 3.16 8.76
N VAL A 128 -7.74 2.96 9.03
CA VAL A 128 -7.25 2.54 10.35
C VAL A 128 -6.49 3.69 10.98
N GLU A 129 -6.98 4.17 12.12
CA GLU A 129 -6.26 5.13 12.95
C GLU A 129 -5.24 4.40 13.81
N LYS A 130 -3.99 4.87 13.79
CA LYS A 130 -2.90 4.37 14.63
C LYS A 130 -1.78 5.40 14.73
N ASP A 131 -1.23 5.57 15.94
CA ASP A 131 -0.06 6.42 16.19
C ASP A 131 -0.18 7.82 15.56
N GLU A 132 -1.32 8.49 15.81
CA GLU A 132 -1.66 9.82 15.25
C GLU A 132 -1.74 9.87 13.72
N ASN A 133 -1.87 8.72 13.05
CA ASN A 133 -1.96 8.62 11.61
C ASN A 133 -3.22 7.85 11.17
N LEU A 134 -3.81 8.30 10.07
CA LEU A 134 -4.84 7.59 9.32
C LEU A 134 -4.18 6.79 8.20
N HIS A 135 -4.31 5.47 8.26
CA HIS A 135 -3.85 4.52 7.26
C HIS A 135 -5.01 4.18 6.34
N VAL A 136 -4.92 4.59 5.07
CA VAL A 136 -6.01 4.47 4.12
C VAL A 136 -5.79 3.27 3.20
N PHE A 137 -6.57 2.22 3.42
CA PHE A 137 -6.56 1.01 2.62
C PHE A 137 -7.58 1.10 1.49
N VAL A 138 -7.25 0.51 0.35
CA VAL A 138 -8.10 0.44 -0.84
C VAL A 138 -8.16 -1.00 -1.32
N VAL A 139 -9.37 -1.50 -1.57
CA VAL A 139 -9.66 -2.83 -2.09
C VAL A 139 -10.49 -2.69 -3.37
N PRO A 140 -9.90 -2.83 -4.57
CA PRO A 140 -10.64 -2.78 -5.82
C PRO A 140 -11.69 -3.88 -5.86
N ALA A 141 -12.95 -3.52 -6.13
CA ALA A 141 -14.06 -4.47 -6.22
C ALA A 141 -13.76 -5.61 -7.21
N MET A 142 -13.19 -5.26 -8.36
CA MET A 142 -12.88 -6.14 -9.48
C MET A 142 -11.90 -7.29 -9.18
N CYS A 143 -11.09 -7.21 -8.12
CA CYS A 143 -10.10 -8.26 -7.83
C CYS A 143 -9.86 -8.53 -6.34
N GLY A 144 -10.39 -7.71 -5.44
CA GLY A 144 -10.23 -7.87 -3.99
C GLY A 144 -8.82 -7.64 -3.47
N ASN A 145 -7.86 -7.23 -4.30
CA ASN A 145 -6.48 -6.99 -3.88
C ASN A 145 -6.40 -5.84 -2.88
N LEU A 146 -5.85 -6.08 -1.70
CA LEU A 146 -5.73 -5.06 -0.67
C LEU A 146 -4.45 -4.23 -0.88
N GLY A 147 -4.54 -2.91 -0.75
CA GLY A 147 -3.36 -2.06 -0.79
C GLY A 147 -3.47 -0.86 0.12
N LEU A 148 -2.33 -0.35 0.56
CA LEU A 148 -2.24 0.89 1.31
C LEU A 148 -2.05 2.04 0.32
N ALA A 149 -3.01 2.95 0.28
CA ALA A 149 -2.97 4.10 -0.62
C ALA A 149 -2.14 5.25 -0.06
N ARG A 150 -2.34 5.60 1.21
CA ARG A 150 -1.64 6.71 1.87
C ARG A 150 -1.68 6.56 3.39
N ILE A 151 -0.78 7.31 4.03
CA ILE A 151 -0.75 7.56 5.46
C ILE A 151 -0.92 9.07 5.63
N VAL A 152 -1.89 9.50 6.43
CA VAL A 152 -2.21 10.91 6.65
C VAL A 152 -2.06 11.20 8.14
N ALA A 153 -1.18 12.12 8.51
CA ALA A 153 -1.11 12.57 9.90
C ALA A 153 -2.46 13.18 10.29
N LEU A 154 -3.00 12.76 11.43
CA LEU A 154 -4.15 13.43 12.01
C LEU A 154 -3.75 14.88 12.30
N PRO A 155 -4.58 15.86 11.93
CA PRO A 155 -4.33 17.21 12.38
C PRO A 155 -4.37 17.19 13.91
N LEU A 156 -3.28 17.63 14.56
CA LEU A 156 -3.17 17.77 16.02
C LEU A 156 -4.30 18.65 16.62
N SER A 157 -5.04 19.34 15.76
CA SER A 157 -6.34 19.97 16.04
C SER A 157 -6.98 20.36 14.70
N ALA A 158 -7.96 19.61 14.19
CA ALA A 158 -8.78 20.12 13.09
C ALA A 158 -9.69 21.24 13.61
N PRO A 159 -9.82 22.39 12.93
CA PRO A 159 -10.88 23.34 13.25
C PRO A 159 -12.23 22.68 13.00
N VAL A 160 -13.16 22.87 13.95
CA VAL A 160 -14.55 22.41 13.89
C VAL A 160 -15.16 22.87 12.55
N GLY A 161 -15.41 21.94 11.63
CA GLY A 161 -16.14 22.24 10.38
C GLY A 161 -15.65 21.58 9.09
N MET A 162 -14.54 20.82 9.07
CA MET A 162 -14.14 20.08 7.86
C MET A 162 -14.91 18.77 7.73
N ASN A 163 -15.64 18.60 6.62
CA ASN A 163 -16.32 17.33 6.32
C ASN A 163 -15.36 16.31 5.72
N SER A 164 -15.68 15.02 5.89
CA SER A 164 -14.85 13.87 5.53
C SER A 164 -14.36 13.92 4.08
N ALA A 165 -15.20 14.31 3.12
CA ALA A 165 -14.83 14.38 1.71
C ALA A 165 -13.64 15.32 1.41
N GLN A 166 -13.53 16.45 2.13
CA GLN A 166 -12.43 17.41 1.94
C GLN A 166 -11.14 16.99 2.65
N ALA A 167 -11.23 16.21 3.73
CA ALA A 167 -10.05 15.61 4.36
C ALA A 167 -9.38 14.55 3.46
N TRP A 168 -10.14 14.00 2.51
CA TRP A 168 -9.70 12.85 1.72
C TRP A 168 -9.02 13.16 0.38
N GLY A 169 -9.05 14.41 -0.12
CA GLY A 169 -8.30 14.82 -1.32
C GLY A 169 -8.57 13.97 -2.58
N PHE A 170 -9.84 13.63 -2.81
CA PHE A 170 -10.30 12.99 -4.05
C PHE A 170 -10.59 14.03 -5.14
#